data_AF-A0A975DHP5-F1
#
_entry.id   AF-A0A975DHP5-F1
#
_cell.length_a   1.000
_cell.length_b   1.000
_cell.length_c   1.000
_cell.angle_alpha   90.00
_cell.angle_beta   90.00
_cell.angle_gamma   90.00
#
_symmetry.space_group_name_H-M   'P 1'
#
loop_
_entity.id
_entity.type
_entity.pdbx_description
1 polymer ?
#
loop_
_entity_poly.entity_id
_entity_poly.type
_entity_poly.pdbx_seq_one_letter_code
_entity_poly.pdbx_strand_id
1 'polypeptide(L)'
;MRLLRISFVALILSSGPSVANPQLIGDLQTLTSPTFLGRESGSLEPNQSAQYLYTRLSESGYKPQIQSFDFQAGWSASQRGHNVLAVLPCQKNPCLPSIIITAHYDHLGGIESRYYPGANDNASGVAALLFLADRLKQQQTNRDIVFLATDAEEKGLFGSHYYTSNVPLENIGLNINLDMLAVNKKRTLYVLSSRHSGYEQIVQQLAPRNIRFRYTESAKRLGKWTDTPRTDWLRASDHYPFFKQGIPFLYIGMGEDEKHHSVKDTFKNVDVDAYQDAVYAVSELIDSIVAPQVDT
;
A
#
# COMPACT_ATOMS: atom_id res chain seq x y z
N MET A 1 42.35 11.18 -16.05
CA MET A 1 41.08 11.67 -15.47
C MET A 1 40.19 12.19 -16.58
N ARG A 2 39.24 11.36 -17.07
CA ARG A 2 38.19 11.79 -18.01
C ARG A 2 36.93 12.05 -17.20
N LEU A 3 36.47 13.29 -17.17
CA LEU A 3 35.19 13.68 -16.59
C LEU A 3 34.06 13.15 -17.49
N LEU A 4 33.28 12.18 -17.00
CA LEU A 4 32.02 11.79 -17.63
C LEU A 4 31.01 12.91 -17.38
N ARG A 5 30.52 13.53 -18.46
CA ARG A 5 29.32 14.38 -18.43
C ARG A 5 28.11 13.47 -18.50
N ILE A 6 27.39 13.34 -17.38
CA ILE A 6 26.04 12.76 -17.35
C ILE A 6 25.10 13.85 -17.83
N SER A 7 24.57 13.72 -19.04
CA SER A 7 23.51 14.61 -19.56
C SER A 7 22.18 14.21 -18.93
N PHE A 8 21.71 14.99 -17.95
CA PHE A 8 20.32 14.96 -17.52
C PHE A 8 19.48 15.66 -18.59
N VAL A 9 18.65 14.91 -19.31
CA VAL A 9 17.55 15.50 -20.09
C VAL A 9 16.47 15.87 -19.08
N ALA A 10 16.49 17.13 -18.63
CA ALA A 10 15.41 17.68 -17.83
C ALA A 10 14.20 17.90 -18.75
N LEU A 11 13.26 16.95 -18.74
CA LEU A 11 11.96 17.14 -19.37
C LEU A 11 11.19 18.17 -18.55
N ILE A 12 11.14 19.42 -19.01
CA ILE A 12 10.32 20.48 -18.42
C ILE A 12 8.85 20.15 -18.74
N LEU A 13 8.24 19.30 -17.92
CA LEU A 13 6.78 19.10 -17.91
C LEU A 13 6.13 20.35 -17.32
N SER A 14 5.30 21.00 -18.13
CA SER A 14 4.51 22.19 -17.81
C SER A 14 3.70 22.02 -16.52
N SER A 15 3.63 23.09 -15.74
CA SER A 15 2.97 23.18 -14.43
C SER A 15 1.46 23.43 -14.56
N GLY A 16 0.76 22.55 -15.26
CA GLY A 16 -0.71 22.45 -15.18
C GLY A 16 -1.10 21.41 -14.13
N PRO A 17 -2.30 21.50 -13.51
CA PRO A 17 -2.83 20.37 -12.74
C PRO A 17 -2.85 19.13 -13.65
N SER A 18 -2.25 18.04 -13.18
CA SER A 18 -2.31 16.76 -13.89
C SER A 18 -3.78 16.35 -13.96
N VAL A 19 -4.27 16.02 -15.16
CA VAL A 19 -5.63 15.47 -15.31
C VAL A 19 -5.75 14.24 -14.41
N ALA A 20 -6.83 14.16 -13.63
CA ALA A 20 -7.09 13.03 -12.75
C ALA A 20 -7.07 11.71 -13.54
N ASN A 21 -6.34 10.71 -13.06
CA ASN A 21 -6.31 9.36 -13.59
C ASN A 21 -7.66 8.72 -13.30
N PRO A 22 -8.51 8.48 -14.32
CA PRO A 22 -9.88 8.09 -14.09
C PRO A 22 -10.00 6.72 -13.42
N GLN A 23 -9.06 5.81 -13.68
CA GLN A 23 -9.07 4.49 -13.07
C GLN A 23 -8.70 4.54 -11.59
N LEU A 24 -7.60 5.22 -11.24
CA LEU A 24 -7.16 5.38 -9.85
C LEU A 24 -8.24 6.01 -8.97
N ILE A 25 -8.85 7.09 -9.46
CA ILE A 25 -9.89 7.81 -8.73
C ILE A 25 -11.20 7.02 -8.72
N GLY A 26 -11.53 6.34 -9.81
CA GLY A 26 -12.68 5.45 -9.92
C GLY A 26 -12.61 4.27 -8.95
N ASP A 27 -11.43 3.67 -8.76
CA ASP A 27 -11.22 2.57 -7.82
C ASP A 27 -11.44 3.03 -6.37
N LEU A 28 -10.87 4.18 -5.99
CA LEU A 28 -11.10 4.80 -4.68
C LEU A 28 -12.59 5.12 -4.45
N GLN A 29 -13.26 5.72 -5.44
CA GLN A 29 -14.68 6.05 -5.33
C GLN A 29 -15.56 4.80 -5.23
N THR A 30 -15.21 3.74 -5.96
CA THR A 30 -15.97 2.48 -5.96
C THR A 30 -15.88 1.80 -4.60
N LEU A 31 -14.67 1.63 -4.07
CA LEU A 31 -14.41 0.96 -2.79
C LEU A 31 -15.06 1.67 -1.59
N THR A 32 -15.30 2.98 -1.71
CA THR A 32 -15.92 3.80 -0.66
C THR A 32 -17.42 3.98 -0.83
N SER A 33 -18.01 3.37 -1.86
CA SER A 33 -19.44 3.51 -2.16
C SER A 33 -20.32 2.73 -1.18
N PRO A 34 -21.61 3.11 -1.02
CA PRO A 34 -22.55 2.38 -0.18
C PRO A 34 -22.67 0.89 -0.53
N THR A 35 -22.44 0.54 -1.80
CA THR A 35 -22.46 -0.85 -2.27
C THR A 35 -21.49 -1.74 -1.49
N PHE A 36 -20.34 -1.22 -1.07
CA PHE A 36 -19.31 -1.99 -0.38
C PHE A 36 -19.47 -1.97 1.15
N LEU A 37 -20.44 -1.20 1.69
CA LEU A 37 -20.83 -1.16 3.11
C LEU A 37 -19.66 -1.10 4.11
N GLY A 38 -18.59 -0.37 3.78
CA GLY A 38 -17.43 -0.24 4.65
C GLY A 38 -16.56 -1.49 4.76
N ARG A 39 -16.69 -2.43 3.82
CA ARG A 39 -15.74 -3.51 3.53
C ARG A 39 -15.42 -4.40 4.75
N GLU A 40 -16.41 -4.71 5.57
CA GLU A 40 -16.18 -5.55 6.75
C GLU A 40 -15.65 -6.95 6.35
N SER A 41 -14.61 -7.41 7.05
CA SER A 41 -14.14 -8.80 6.99
C SER A 41 -15.07 -9.76 7.73
N GLY A 42 -14.89 -11.05 7.49
CA GLY A 42 -15.52 -12.11 8.29
C GLY A 42 -16.65 -12.85 7.58
N SER A 43 -16.72 -12.77 6.25
CA SER A 43 -17.65 -13.52 5.42
C SER A 43 -17.15 -14.93 5.15
N LEU A 44 -18.06 -15.90 4.97
CA LEU A 44 -17.69 -17.28 4.62
C LEU A 44 -17.05 -17.38 3.22
N GLU A 45 -17.57 -16.58 2.29
CA GLU A 45 -17.10 -16.47 0.91
C GLU A 45 -16.43 -15.11 0.71
N PRO A 46 -15.56 -14.96 -0.31
CA PRO A 46 -14.95 -13.67 -0.65
C PRO A 46 -16.03 -12.59 -0.82
N ASN A 47 -15.95 -11.55 -0.01
CA ASN A 47 -16.90 -10.43 -0.03
C ASN A 47 -16.78 -9.64 -1.34
N GLN A 48 -17.65 -8.64 -1.50
CA GLN A 48 -17.68 -7.83 -2.72
C GLN A 48 -16.37 -7.08 -2.98
N SER A 49 -15.66 -6.64 -1.93
CA SER A 49 -14.33 -6.04 -2.03
C SER A 49 -13.32 -7.00 -2.62
N ALA A 50 -13.25 -8.24 -2.10
CA ALA A 50 -12.36 -9.27 -2.61
C ALA A 50 -12.66 -9.61 -4.08
N GLN A 51 -13.94 -9.73 -4.44
CA GLN A 51 -14.38 -10.00 -5.82
C GLN A 51 -14.02 -8.85 -6.77
N TYR A 52 -14.20 -7.61 -6.32
CA TYR A 52 -13.82 -6.43 -7.08
C TYR A 52 -12.31 -6.39 -7.34
N LEU A 53 -11.48 -6.63 -6.31
CA LEU A 53 -10.03 -6.67 -6.43
C LEU A 53 -9.56 -7.79 -7.37
N TYR A 54 -10.13 -8.98 -7.22
CA TYR A 54 -9.87 -10.10 -8.11
C TYR A 54 -10.19 -9.74 -9.56
N THR A 55 -11.31 -9.05 -9.79
CA THR A 55 -11.74 -8.63 -11.13
C THR A 55 -10.78 -7.58 -11.70
N ARG A 56 -10.45 -6.53 -10.93
CA ARG A 56 -9.54 -5.46 -11.35
C ARG A 56 -8.16 -6.01 -11.71
N LEU A 57 -7.58 -6.88 -10.88
CA LEU A 57 -6.29 -7.52 -11.18
C LEU A 57 -6.37 -8.45 -12.42
N SER A 58 -7.49 -9.15 -12.60
CA SER A 58 -7.70 -10.00 -13.79
C SER A 58 -7.79 -9.17 -15.07
N GLU A 59 -8.49 -8.03 -15.05
CA GLU A 59 -8.59 -7.08 -16.16
C GLU A 59 -7.25 -6.45 -16.49
N SER A 60 -6.42 -6.20 -15.48
CA SER A 60 -5.00 -5.84 -15.60
C SER A 60 -4.13 -6.97 -16.16
N GLY A 61 -4.72 -8.13 -16.45
CA GLY A 61 -4.10 -9.30 -17.06
C GLY A 61 -3.20 -10.11 -16.12
N TYR A 62 -3.42 -9.99 -14.81
CA TYR A 62 -2.86 -10.92 -13.83
C TYR A 62 -3.71 -12.18 -13.70
N LYS A 63 -3.18 -13.18 -13.00
CA LYS A 63 -3.93 -14.36 -12.54
C LYS A 63 -4.04 -14.27 -11.02
N PRO A 64 -4.99 -13.48 -10.49
CA PRO A 64 -5.12 -13.30 -9.06
C PRO A 64 -5.53 -14.60 -8.35
N GLN A 65 -5.19 -14.70 -7.08
CA GLN A 65 -5.52 -15.82 -6.20
C GLN A 65 -6.21 -15.28 -4.96
N ILE A 66 -7.19 -16.05 -4.47
CA ILE A 66 -7.81 -15.82 -3.17
C ILE A 66 -7.16 -16.76 -2.17
N GLN A 67 -6.57 -16.20 -1.11
CA GLN A 67 -6.03 -16.94 0.01
C GLN A 67 -6.97 -16.76 1.21
N SER A 68 -7.76 -17.80 1.49
CA SER A 68 -8.75 -17.78 2.57
C SER A 68 -8.19 -18.35 3.87
N PHE A 69 -8.60 -17.80 5.00
CA PHE A 69 -8.13 -18.21 6.32
C PHE A 69 -9.19 -18.00 7.40
N ASP A 70 -9.17 -18.83 8.43
CA ASP A 70 -10.03 -18.65 9.60
C ASP A 70 -9.31 -17.80 10.65
N PHE A 71 -10.06 -16.92 11.33
CA PHE A 71 -9.56 -16.12 12.43
C PHE A 71 -10.61 -15.96 13.52
N GLN A 72 -10.16 -15.72 14.76
CA GLN A 72 -11.04 -15.55 15.90
C GLN A 72 -11.40 -14.07 16.07
N ALA A 73 -12.68 -13.74 15.95
CA ALA A 73 -13.22 -12.42 16.24
C ALA A 73 -13.89 -12.42 17.61
N GLY A 74 -13.27 -11.76 18.59
CA GLY A 74 -13.76 -11.73 19.97
C GLY A 74 -13.67 -13.09 20.69
N TRP A 75 -14.55 -13.32 21.67
CA TRP A 75 -14.38 -14.44 22.61
C TRP A 75 -14.77 -15.82 22.07
N SER A 76 -15.59 -15.90 21.02
CA SER A 76 -16.15 -17.20 20.59
C SER A 76 -16.52 -17.34 19.11
N ALA A 77 -16.39 -16.30 18.28
CA ALA A 77 -16.78 -16.39 16.87
C ALA A 77 -15.54 -16.66 16.00
N SER A 78 -15.54 -17.82 15.32
CA SER A 78 -14.65 -18.05 14.18
C SER A 78 -15.25 -17.33 12.97
N GLN A 79 -14.47 -16.44 12.37
CA GLN A 79 -14.77 -15.75 11.13
C GLN A 79 -13.78 -16.19 10.07
N ARG A 80 -14.07 -15.87 8.80
CA ARG A 80 -13.20 -16.19 7.68
C ARG A 80 -12.80 -14.91 6.94
N GLY A 81 -11.52 -14.81 6.62
CA GLY A 81 -10.93 -13.71 5.86
C GLY A 81 -10.38 -14.23 4.53
N HIS A 82 -10.22 -13.31 3.58
CA HIS A 82 -9.84 -13.62 2.20
C HIS A 82 -8.83 -12.60 1.66
N ASN A 83 -7.54 -12.91 1.74
CA ASN A 83 -6.54 -12.11 1.03
C ASN A 83 -6.72 -12.27 -0.49
N VAL A 84 -6.47 -11.20 -1.24
CA VAL A 84 -6.39 -11.23 -2.71
C VAL A 84 -4.97 -10.91 -3.11
N LEU A 85 -4.34 -11.76 -3.92
CA LEU A 85 -2.97 -11.51 -4.38
C LEU A 85 -2.74 -11.80 -5.85
N ALA A 86 -1.82 -11.06 -6.45
CA ALA A 86 -1.35 -11.26 -7.81
C ALA A 86 0.18 -11.12 -7.87
N VAL A 87 0.81 -11.83 -8.81
CA VAL A 87 2.27 -11.84 -8.95
C VAL A 87 2.66 -11.31 -10.33
N LEU A 88 3.52 -10.30 -10.36
CA LEU A 88 4.33 -9.96 -11.53
C LEU A 88 5.62 -10.79 -11.48
N PRO A 89 5.77 -11.80 -12.34
CA PRO A 89 6.92 -12.69 -12.28
C PRO A 89 8.20 -11.97 -12.69
N CYS A 90 9.27 -12.30 -12.00
CA CYS A 90 10.63 -12.01 -12.36
C CYS A 90 10.94 -12.43 -13.81
N GLN A 91 11.65 -11.57 -14.54
CA GLN A 91 11.98 -11.80 -15.96
C GLN A 91 13.48 -12.03 -16.20
N LYS A 92 14.28 -12.12 -15.13
CA LYS A 92 15.72 -12.42 -15.16
C LYS A 92 16.03 -13.72 -14.42
N ASN A 93 17.18 -14.33 -14.72
CA ASN A 93 17.66 -15.51 -14.00
C ASN A 93 19.15 -15.30 -13.62
N PRO A 94 19.54 -15.39 -12.33
CA PRO A 94 18.70 -15.68 -11.17
C PRO A 94 17.76 -14.54 -10.78
N CYS A 95 16.64 -14.89 -10.14
CA CYS A 95 15.73 -13.93 -9.53
C CYS A 95 16.24 -13.52 -8.14
N LEU A 96 16.17 -12.22 -7.84
CA LEU A 96 16.41 -11.72 -6.50
C LEU A 96 15.19 -12.01 -5.60
N PRO A 97 15.35 -11.96 -4.26
CA PRO A 97 14.23 -12.05 -3.33
C PRO A 97 13.10 -11.05 -3.67
N SER A 98 11.87 -11.53 -3.53
CA SER A 98 10.64 -10.84 -3.92
C SER A 98 10.38 -9.55 -3.15
N ILE A 99 9.57 -8.67 -3.71
CA ILE A 99 8.99 -7.52 -3.03
C ILE A 99 7.49 -7.74 -2.89
N ILE A 100 6.98 -7.59 -1.68
CA ILE A 100 5.55 -7.70 -1.37
C ILE A 100 4.99 -6.30 -1.13
N ILE A 101 4.10 -5.83 -2.00
CA ILE A 101 3.38 -4.57 -1.83
C ILE A 101 2.04 -4.89 -1.18
N THR A 102 1.82 -4.40 0.04
CA THR A 102 0.61 -4.64 0.84
C THR A 102 -0.27 -3.42 0.95
N ALA A 103 -1.59 -3.64 0.99
CA ALA A 103 -2.60 -2.67 1.43
C ALA A 103 -3.82 -3.45 1.91
N HIS A 104 -4.34 -3.16 3.11
CA HIS A 104 -5.55 -3.82 3.57
C HIS A 104 -6.78 -3.22 2.89
N TYR A 105 -7.71 -4.10 2.51
CA TYR A 105 -8.95 -3.68 1.88
C TYR A 105 -10.13 -3.68 2.82
N ASP A 106 -10.03 -4.35 3.97
CA ASP A 106 -11.08 -4.29 4.97
C ASP A 106 -11.17 -2.93 5.63
N HIS A 107 -12.35 -2.67 6.19
CA HIS A 107 -12.56 -1.56 7.12
C HIS A 107 -13.69 -1.94 8.10
N LEU A 108 -14.20 -0.95 8.84
CA LEU A 108 -15.08 -1.17 10.00
C LEU A 108 -16.53 -1.59 9.67
N GLY A 109 -16.91 -1.67 8.39
CA GLY A 109 -18.23 -2.14 7.99
C GLY A 109 -19.39 -1.18 8.24
N GLY A 110 -20.59 -1.74 8.37
CA GLY A 110 -21.81 -1.02 8.73
C GLY A 110 -23.05 -1.49 7.98
N ILE A 111 -24.08 -0.66 8.01
CA ILE A 111 -25.35 -0.87 7.32
C ILE A 111 -25.66 0.32 6.41
N GLU A 112 -26.61 0.17 5.49
CA GLU A 112 -26.93 1.22 4.51
C GLU A 112 -27.22 2.60 5.15
N SER A 113 -27.88 2.63 6.30
CA SER A 113 -28.19 3.87 7.01
C SER A 113 -26.97 4.53 7.67
N ARG A 114 -25.93 3.74 7.96
CA ARG A 114 -24.67 4.19 8.58
C ARG A 114 -23.57 3.14 8.41
N TYR A 115 -22.56 3.47 7.60
CA TYR A 115 -21.35 2.68 7.42
C TYR A 115 -20.10 3.56 7.45
N TYR A 116 -18.94 2.93 7.60
CA TYR A 116 -17.64 3.58 7.60
C TYR A 116 -17.01 3.45 6.21
N PRO A 117 -16.95 4.50 5.37
CA PRO A 117 -16.53 4.32 3.98
C PRO A 117 -15.04 4.06 3.82
N GLY A 118 -14.20 4.48 4.78
CA GLY A 118 -12.77 4.17 4.81
C GLY A 118 -12.03 4.63 3.56
N ALA A 119 -12.22 5.90 3.17
CA ALA A 119 -11.62 6.45 1.95
C ALA A 119 -10.11 6.60 2.07
N ASN A 120 -9.62 7.22 3.15
CA ASN A 120 -8.21 7.19 3.44
C ASN A 120 -7.81 5.82 3.98
N ASP A 121 -8.66 5.21 4.81
CA ASP A 121 -8.36 4.00 5.57
C ASP A 121 -9.23 2.79 5.15
N ASN A 122 -8.76 1.90 4.28
CA ASN A 122 -7.56 2.04 3.46
C ASN A 122 -7.86 1.84 1.97
N ALA A 123 -9.03 2.34 1.51
CA ALA A 123 -9.34 2.34 0.08
C ALA A 123 -8.28 3.11 -0.75
N SER A 124 -7.63 4.11 -0.15
CA SER A 124 -6.54 4.86 -0.77
C SER A 124 -5.29 4.00 -1.05
N GLY A 125 -4.87 3.16 -0.10
CA GLY A 125 -3.76 2.21 -0.30
C GLY A 125 -4.12 1.14 -1.33
N VAL A 126 -5.34 0.63 -1.29
CA VAL A 126 -5.81 -0.41 -2.23
C VAL A 126 -5.89 0.11 -3.66
N ALA A 127 -6.46 1.30 -3.88
CA ALA A 127 -6.50 1.90 -5.21
C ALA A 127 -5.09 2.22 -5.72
N ALA A 128 -4.15 2.63 -4.85
CA ALA A 128 -2.74 2.77 -5.21
C ALA A 128 -2.09 1.42 -5.59
N LEU A 129 -2.39 0.34 -4.86
CA LEU A 129 -1.90 -1.01 -5.16
C LEU A 129 -2.37 -1.47 -6.54
N LEU A 130 -3.64 -1.27 -6.90
CA LEU A 130 -4.17 -1.57 -8.23
C LEU A 130 -3.47 -0.76 -9.33
N PHE A 131 -3.28 0.55 -9.09
CA PHE A 131 -2.56 1.43 -10.02
C PHE A 131 -1.11 0.98 -10.23
N LEU A 132 -0.41 0.61 -9.15
CA LEU A 132 0.97 0.10 -9.21
C LEU A 132 1.03 -1.22 -9.97
N ALA A 133 0.05 -2.11 -9.78
CA ALA A 133 -0.04 -3.36 -10.52
C ALA A 133 -0.15 -3.13 -12.04
N ASP A 134 -0.99 -2.19 -12.48
CA ASP A 134 -1.09 -1.82 -13.89
C ASP A 134 0.20 -1.20 -14.44
N ARG A 135 0.81 -0.29 -13.67
CA ARG A 135 2.01 0.43 -14.10
C ARG A 135 3.24 -0.49 -14.19
N LEU A 136 3.52 -1.26 -13.15
CA LEU A 136 4.72 -2.08 -13.04
C LEU A 136 4.76 -3.20 -14.07
N LYS A 137 3.60 -3.62 -14.60
CA LYS A 137 3.52 -4.60 -15.70
C LYS A 137 4.29 -4.17 -16.95
N GLN A 138 4.49 -2.87 -17.14
CA GLN A 138 5.24 -2.31 -18.27
C GLN A 138 6.76 -2.34 -18.05
N GLN A 139 7.22 -2.72 -16.85
CA GLN A 139 8.62 -2.73 -16.48
C GLN A 139 9.19 -4.14 -16.44
N GLN A 140 10.49 -4.25 -16.73
CA GLN A 140 11.22 -5.48 -16.50
C GLN A 140 11.76 -5.53 -15.08
N THR A 141 11.37 -6.55 -14.32
CA THR A 141 11.81 -6.74 -12.94
C THR A 141 12.79 -7.92 -12.84
N ASN A 142 13.76 -7.82 -11.92
CA ASN A 142 14.72 -8.89 -11.62
C ASN A 142 14.32 -9.73 -10.39
N ARG A 143 13.06 -9.61 -9.97
CA ARG A 143 12.45 -10.25 -8.81
C ARG A 143 10.94 -10.31 -8.99
N ASP A 144 10.31 -11.22 -8.28
CA ASP A 144 8.85 -11.24 -8.22
C ASP A 144 8.36 -10.02 -7.46
N ILE A 145 7.30 -9.40 -7.96
CA ILE A 145 6.53 -8.40 -7.22
C ILE A 145 5.16 -9.00 -6.92
N VAL A 146 4.86 -9.14 -5.64
CA VAL A 146 3.57 -9.64 -5.17
C VAL A 146 2.73 -8.45 -4.72
N PHE A 147 1.58 -8.27 -5.36
CA PHE A 147 0.55 -7.35 -4.90
C PHE A 147 -0.37 -8.12 -3.97
N LEU A 148 -0.39 -7.77 -2.69
CA LEU A 148 -1.14 -8.48 -1.65
C LEU A 148 -2.14 -7.51 -1.00
N ALA A 149 -3.41 -7.62 -1.39
CA ALA A 149 -4.50 -6.95 -0.71
C ALA A 149 -4.96 -7.81 0.48
N THR A 150 -4.69 -7.34 1.68
CA THR A 150 -4.93 -8.05 2.94
C THR A 150 -6.35 -7.84 3.45
N ASP A 151 -6.87 -8.85 4.15
CA ASP A 151 -8.17 -8.81 4.83
C ASP A 151 -7.98 -8.94 6.35
N ALA A 152 -8.96 -8.46 7.10
CA ALA A 152 -9.01 -8.48 8.56
C ALA A 152 -7.79 -7.84 9.24
N GLU A 153 -7.29 -6.74 8.69
CA GLU A 153 -6.28 -5.86 9.30
C GLU A 153 -6.85 -5.23 10.57
N GLU A 154 -8.04 -4.65 10.48
CA GLU A 154 -8.71 -3.87 11.53
C GLU A 154 -9.09 -4.74 12.73
N LYS A 155 -9.18 -6.05 12.49
CA LYS A 155 -9.51 -7.07 13.50
C LYS A 155 -8.26 -7.66 14.16
N GLY A 156 -7.05 -7.32 13.70
CA GLY A 156 -5.78 -7.75 14.29
C GLY A 156 -4.73 -8.29 13.32
N LEU A 157 -4.64 -7.71 12.12
CA LEU A 157 -3.61 -8.05 11.10
C LEU A 157 -3.70 -9.52 10.63
N PHE A 158 -4.89 -10.12 10.64
CA PHE A 158 -5.01 -11.56 10.44
C PHE A 158 -4.59 -11.99 9.04
N GLY A 159 -4.89 -11.20 8.01
CA GLY A 159 -4.49 -11.47 6.63
C GLY A 159 -2.99 -11.51 6.43
N SER A 160 -2.25 -10.52 6.91
CA SER A 160 -0.79 -10.48 6.82
C SER A 160 -0.12 -11.52 7.72
N HIS A 161 -0.68 -11.80 8.90
CA HIS A 161 -0.24 -12.92 9.75
C HIS A 161 -0.39 -14.26 9.06
N TYR A 162 -1.52 -14.50 8.40
CA TYR A 162 -1.74 -15.73 7.65
C TYR A 162 -0.78 -15.84 6.46
N TYR A 163 -0.63 -14.76 5.67
CA TYR A 163 0.28 -14.77 4.52
C TYR A 163 1.71 -15.13 4.93
N THR A 164 2.27 -14.41 5.91
CA THR A 164 3.65 -14.64 6.39
C THR A 164 3.84 -16.00 7.06
N SER A 165 2.78 -16.66 7.53
CA SER A 165 2.89 -18.01 8.09
C SER A 165 2.84 -19.12 7.04
N ASN A 166 2.50 -18.80 5.78
CA ASN A 166 2.19 -19.78 4.73
C ASN A 166 3.02 -19.60 3.44
N VAL A 167 4.07 -18.79 3.47
CA VAL A 167 4.99 -18.59 2.34
C VAL A 167 6.45 -18.79 2.75
N PRO A 168 7.34 -19.22 1.83
CA PRO A 168 8.77 -19.31 2.12
C PRO A 168 9.36 -17.90 2.38
N LEU A 169 9.69 -17.62 3.63
CA LEU A 169 10.11 -16.30 4.09
C LEU A 169 11.49 -15.90 3.55
N GLU A 170 12.37 -16.88 3.31
CA GLU A 170 13.70 -16.69 2.74
C GLU A 170 13.69 -16.11 1.32
N ASN A 171 12.54 -16.18 0.63
CA ASN A 171 12.36 -15.64 -0.71
C ASN A 171 11.77 -14.22 -0.71
N ILE A 172 11.59 -13.60 0.46
CA ILE A 172 11.05 -12.24 0.58
C ILE A 172 12.18 -11.28 0.98
N GLY A 173 12.46 -10.31 0.11
CA GLY A 173 13.49 -9.30 0.34
C GLY A 173 12.97 -8.04 1.03
N LEU A 174 11.70 -7.67 0.81
CA LEU A 174 11.10 -6.43 1.31
C LEU A 174 9.58 -6.51 1.32
N ASN A 175 8.96 -5.97 2.36
CA ASN A 175 7.55 -5.55 2.33
C ASN A 175 7.43 -4.02 2.17
N ILE A 176 6.55 -3.56 1.29
CA ILE A 176 6.16 -2.15 1.17
C ILE A 176 4.66 -2.07 1.50
N ASN A 177 4.34 -1.53 2.66
CA ASN A 177 2.98 -1.40 3.15
C ASN A 177 2.42 0.00 2.85
N LEU A 178 1.30 0.04 2.13
CA LEU A 178 0.60 1.25 1.72
C LEU A 178 -0.63 1.43 2.59
N ASP A 179 -0.67 2.51 3.35
CA ASP A 179 -1.72 2.72 4.34
C ASP A 179 -1.99 4.21 4.54
N MET A 180 -3.21 4.64 4.25
CA MET A 180 -3.65 6.04 4.32
C MET A 180 -2.79 6.97 3.43
N LEU A 181 -3.02 6.90 2.12
CA LEU A 181 -2.31 7.71 1.12
C LEU A 181 -3.06 8.98 0.69
N ALA A 182 -4.29 9.22 1.16
CA ALA A 182 -5.06 10.42 0.84
C ALA A 182 -4.56 11.64 1.64
N VAL A 183 -3.36 12.11 1.30
CA VAL A 183 -2.64 13.17 2.01
C VAL A 183 -3.47 14.42 2.24
N ASN A 184 -3.33 15.01 3.42
CA ASN A 184 -3.91 16.31 3.73
C ASN A 184 -3.14 17.46 3.03
N LYS A 185 -3.54 18.71 3.31
CA LYS A 185 -2.92 19.93 2.75
C LYS A 185 -1.40 20.05 2.98
N LYS A 186 -0.83 19.34 3.96
CA LYS A 186 0.63 19.31 4.20
C LYS A 186 1.37 18.46 3.15
N ARG A 187 0.65 17.68 2.34
CA ARG A 187 1.15 16.86 1.22
C ARG A 187 2.41 16.08 1.61
N THR A 188 2.36 15.45 2.79
CA THR A 188 3.49 14.74 3.39
C THR A 188 3.13 13.28 3.54
N LEU A 189 4.00 12.41 3.04
CA LEU A 189 3.99 10.98 3.32
C LEU A 189 5.14 10.66 4.25
N TYR A 190 4.86 9.91 5.31
CA TYR A 190 5.85 9.37 6.21
C TYR A 190 6.27 7.99 5.73
N VAL A 191 7.58 7.75 5.81
CA VAL A 191 8.16 6.44 5.51
C VAL A 191 8.82 5.92 6.78
N LEU A 192 8.21 4.90 7.40
CA LEU A 192 8.84 4.16 8.49
C LEU A 192 9.49 2.91 7.92
N SER A 193 10.75 2.68 8.26
CA SER A 193 11.48 1.51 7.81
C SER A 193 12.04 0.68 8.97
N SER A 194 12.28 -0.60 8.70
CA SER A 194 13.15 -1.42 9.54
C SER A 194 14.55 -0.79 9.66
N ARG A 195 15.21 -1.00 10.80
CA ARG A 195 16.55 -0.45 11.03
C ARG A 195 17.56 -1.00 10.03
N HIS A 196 18.47 -0.14 9.56
CA HIS A 196 19.55 -0.51 8.65
C HIS A 196 19.06 -1.11 7.32
N SER A 197 17.87 -0.73 6.87
CA SER A 197 17.28 -1.25 5.63
C SER A 197 17.97 -0.78 4.35
N GLY A 198 18.72 0.34 4.43
CA GLY A 198 19.44 0.92 3.30
C GLY A 198 18.57 1.81 2.39
N TYR A 199 17.28 1.95 2.68
CA TYR A 199 16.37 2.74 1.83
C TYR A 199 16.35 4.25 2.13
N GLU A 200 17.03 4.71 3.20
CA GLU A 200 17.06 6.13 3.58
C GLU A 200 17.53 7.03 2.42
N GLN A 201 18.65 6.67 1.78
CA GLN A 201 19.21 7.47 0.70
C GLN A 201 18.28 7.54 -0.50
N ILE A 202 17.66 6.42 -0.87
CA ILE A 202 16.68 6.35 -1.98
C ILE A 202 15.51 7.29 -1.68
N VAL A 203 14.92 7.20 -0.48
CA VAL A 203 13.77 8.03 -0.10
C VAL A 203 14.14 9.52 -0.01
N GLN A 204 15.34 9.86 0.48
CA GLN A 204 15.78 11.26 0.63
C GLN A 204 16.19 11.90 -0.69
N GLN A 205 16.68 11.12 -1.66
CA GLN A 205 17.05 11.63 -2.99
C GLN A 205 15.83 11.85 -3.89
N LEU A 206 14.71 11.21 -3.59
CA LEU A 206 13.46 11.45 -4.30
C LEU A 206 12.94 12.86 -4.01
N ALA A 207 12.67 13.58 -5.09
CA ALA A 207 12.04 14.89 -5.06
C ALA A 207 10.75 14.86 -5.91
N PRO A 208 9.75 14.04 -5.52
CA PRO A 208 8.53 13.93 -6.28
C PRO A 208 7.82 15.28 -6.30
N ARG A 209 7.13 15.58 -7.40
CA ARG A 209 6.40 16.85 -7.51
C ARG A 209 5.30 16.89 -6.45
N ASN A 210 5.21 18.03 -5.75
CA ASN A 210 4.14 18.37 -4.82
C ASN A 210 3.96 17.47 -3.59
N ILE A 211 4.76 16.42 -3.40
CA ILE A 211 4.72 15.55 -2.22
C ILE A 211 6.06 15.59 -1.50
N ARG A 212 6.02 15.59 -0.18
CA ARG A 212 7.22 15.49 0.66
C ARG A 212 7.26 14.14 1.35
N PHE A 213 8.31 13.36 1.11
CA PHE A 213 8.62 12.21 1.95
C PHE A 213 9.34 12.63 3.24
N ARG A 214 8.99 11.99 4.35
CA ARG A 214 9.71 12.09 5.62
C ARG A 214 10.06 10.70 6.12
N TYR A 215 11.33 10.35 5.99
CA TYR A 215 11.85 9.05 6.35
C TYR A 215 12.28 8.96 7.82
N THR A 216 12.01 7.83 8.47
CA THR A 216 12.63 7.49 9.76
C THR A 216 12.67 5.98 9.99
N GLU A 217 13.66 5.51 10.75
CA GLU A 217 13.69 4.13 11.30
C GLU A 217 13.17 4.06 12.75
N SER A 218 12.50 5.11 13.23
CA SER A 218 12.11 5.26 14.64
C SER A 218 10.60 5.45 14.73
N ALA A 219 9.91 4.40 15.18
CA ALA A 219 8.47 4.46 15.44
C ALA A 219 8.09 5.58 16.41
N LYS A 220 8.91 5.85 17.43
CA LYS A 220 8.73 7.00 18.34
C LYS A 220 8.81 8.34 17.62
N ARG A 221 9.71 8.48 16.65
CA ARG A 221 9.83 9.70 15.84
C ARG A 221 8.63 9.86 14.92
N LEU A 222 8.18 8.77 14.29
CA LEU A 222 6.95 8.77 13.51
C LEU A 222 5.75 9.23 14.35
N GLY A 223 5.52 8.61 15.51
CA GLY A 223 4.45 9.00 16.44
C GLY A 223 4.50 10.47 16.86
N LYS A 224 5.69 11.07 16.99
CA LYS A 224 5.80 12.51 17.22
C LYS A 224 5.41 13.35 16.00
N TRP A 225 5.73 12.91 14.79
CA TRP A 225 5.42 13.64 13.55
C TRP A 225 3.94 13.57 13.17
N THR A 226 3.28 12.46 13.50
CA THR A 226 1.85 12.21 13.25
C THR A 226 0.96 12.63 14.42
N ASP A 227 1.52 13.15 15.51
CA ASP A 227 0.80 13.48 16.75
C ASP A 227 0.08 12.27 17.40
N THR A 228 0.66 11.08 17.21
CA THR A 228 0.20 9.82 17.77
C THR A 228 1.28 9.17 18.65
N PRO A 229 1.73 9.82 19.73
CA PRO A 229 2.87 9.36 20.53
C PRO A 229 2.60 8.05 21.30
N ARG A 230 1.35 7.59 21.35
CA ARG A 230 0.94 6.35 22.00
C ARG A 230 0.77 5.18 21.03
N THR A 231 0.76 5.44 19.73
CA THR A 231 0.67 4.40 18.70
C THR A 231 2.00 3.68 18.56
N ASP A 232 1.99 2.35 18.66
CA ASP A 232 3.15 1.53 18.35
C ASP A 232 3.25 1.34 16.84
N TRP A 233 3.88 2.29 16.16
CA TRP A 233 4.02 2.29 14.70
C TRP A 233 4.78 1.09 14.13
N LEU A 234 5.50 0.30 14.93
CA LEU A 234 6.06 -0.98 14.46
C LEU A 234 4.98 -2.06 14.31
N ARG A 235 3.84 -1.89 14.98
CA ARG A 235 2.70 -2.83 15.05
C ARG A 235 1.42 -2.29 14.45
N ALA A 236 1.45 -1.08 13.88
CA ALA A 236 0.26 -0.32 13.55
C ALA A 236 -0.40 -0.71 12.22
N SER A 237 0.20 -1.59 11.42
CA SER A 237 -0.36 -2.03 10.14
C SER A 237 0.31 -3.33 9.68
N ASP A 238 -0.04 -3.79 8.48
CA ASP A 238 0.34 -5.09 7.90
C ASP A 238 1.85 -5.29 7.67
N HIS A 239 2.70 -4.28 7.82
CA HIS A 239 4.15 -4.47 7.84
C HIS A 239 4.63 -5.26 9.07
N TYR A 240 3.84 -5.31 10.14
CA TYR A 240 4.27 -5.91 11.40
C TYR A 240 4.55 -7.42 11.31
N PRO A 241 3.70 -8.27 10.70
CA PRO A 241 4.01 -9.69 10.60
C PRO A 241 5.29 -9.97 9.81
N PHE A 242 5.58 -9.18 8.78
CA PHE A 242 6.86 -9.25 8.05
C PHE A 242 8.03 -8.86 8.94
N PHE A 243 7.93 -7.71 9.64
CA PHE A 243 8.95 -7.25 10.57
C PHE A 243 9.23 -8.28 11.67
N LYS A 244 8.19 -8.92 12.22
CA LYS A 244 8.30 -9.95 13.25
C LYS A 244 9.10 -11.17 12.78
N GLN A 245 9.07 -11.47 11.48
CA GLN A 245 9.84 -12.53 10.85
C GLN A 245 11.25 -12.09 10.40
N GLY A 246 11.65 -10.85 10.69
CA GLY A 246 12.95 -10.31 10.29
C GLY A 246 13.02 -9.84 8.85
N ILE A 247 11.89 -9.78 8.13
CA ILE A 247 11.82 -9.24 6.77
C ILE A 247 11.87 -7.71 6.84
N PRO A 248 12.74 -7.05 6.05
CA PRO A 248 12.76 -5.60 5.94
C PRO A 248 11.41 -5.04 5.48
N PHE A 249 11.04 -3.85 5.97
CA PHE A 249 9.80 -3.20 5.56
C PHE A 249 9.94 -1.70 5.31
N LEU A 250 8.99 -1.18 4.53
CA LEU A 250 8.66 0.24 4.39
C LEU A 250 7.16 0.40 4.61
N TYR A 251 6.76 1.03 5.70
CA TYR A 251 5.41 1.58 5.86
C TYR A 251 5.38 2.95 5.22
N ILE A 252 4.37 3.22 4.39
CA ILE A 252 4.16 4.50 3.72
C ILE A 252 2.73 4.97 3.96
N GLY A 253 2.60 6.12 4.62
CA GLY A 253 1.30 6.69 4.96
C GLY A 253 1.37 8.13 5.45
N MET A 254 0.25 8.83 5.46
CA MET A 254 0.18 10.18 6.02
C MET A 254 0.01 10.21 7.55
N GLY A 255 -0.24 9.06 8.17
CA GLY A 255 -0.64 8.91 9.57
C GLY A 255 -2.12 9.21 9.80
N GLU A 256 -2.52 9.22 11.06
CA GLU A 256 -3.93 9.44 11.45
C GLU A 256 -4.38 10.89 11.21
N ASP A 257 -5.68 11.08 10.97
CA ASP A 257 -6.34 12.39 10.95
C ASP A 257 -7.66 12.37 11.74
N GLU A 258 -8.35 13.50 11.84
CA GLU A 258 -9.62 13.63 12.59
C GLU A 258 -10.77 12.77 12.01
N LYS A 259 -10.62 12.23 10.80
CA LYS A 259 -11.63 11.42 10.13
C LYS A 259 -11.35 9.92 10.24
N HIS A 260 -10.14 9.52 10.65
CA HIS A 260 -9.77 8.12 10.87
C HIS A 260 -10.81 7.41 11.77
N HIS A 261 -11.17 6.17 11.38
CA HIS A 261 -12.22 5.36 12.02
C HIS A 261 -13.56 6.08 12.20
N SER A 262 -13.93 6.94 11.25
CA SER A 262 -15.18 7.70 11.30
C SER A 262 -15.99 7.61 10.01
N VAL A 263 -17.30 7.80 10.14
CA VAL A 263 -18.23 7.92 9.00
C VAL A 263 -17.93 9.12 8.10
N LYS A 264 -17.00 10.00 8.50
CA LYS A 264 -16.55 11.15 7.70
C LYS A 264 -15.34 10.81 6.83
N ASP A 265 -14.72 9.63 6.97
CA ASP A 265 -13.68 9.18 6.06
C ASP A 265 -14.30 8.74 4.72
N THR A 266 -14.70 9.73 3.94
CA THR A 266 -15.49 9.58 2.70
C THR A 266 -14.71 10.12 1.51
N PHE A 267 -14.97 9.59 0.31
CA PHE A 267 -14.37 10.08 -0.92
C PHE A 267 -14.52 11.60 -1.12
N LYS A 268 -15.68 12.17 -0.75
CA LYS A 268 -15.94 13.62 -0.83
C LYS A 268 -14.93 14.46 -0.04
N ASN A 269 -14.34 13.88 1.00
CA ASN A 269 -13.40 14.56 1.89
C ASN A 269 -11.93 14.33 1.51
N VAL A 270 -11.67 13.61 0.42
CA VAL A 270 -10.34 13.41 -0.17
C VAL A 270 -10.02 14.57 -1.10
N ASP A 271 -8.82 15.15 -0.94
CA ASP A 271 -8.24 16.05 -1.94
C ASP A 271 -7.69 15.18 -3.08
N VAL A 272 -8.47 15.05 -4.15
CA VAL A 272 -8.19 14.14 -5.27
C VAL A 272 -6.85 14.44 -5.94
N ASP A 273 -6.52 15.72 -6.12
CA ASP A 273 -5.26 16.13 -6.75
C ASP A 273 -4.07 15.78 -5.85
N ALA A 274 -4.19 16.04 -4.54
CA ALA A 274 -3.14 15.71 -3.58
C ALA A 274 -2.96 14.19 -3.42
N TYR A 275 -4.05 13.42 -3.42
CA TYR A 275 -4.02 11.96 -3.40
C TYR A 275 -3.34 11.39 -4.66
N GLN A 276 -3.69 11.89 -5.85
CA GLN A 276 -3.04 11.46 -7.08
C GLN A 276 -1.54 11.75 -7.06
N ASP A 277 -1.14 12.95 -6.66
CA ASP A 277 0.27 13.31 -6.53
C ASP A 277 0.98 12.37 -5.53
N ALA A 278 0.31 11.99 -4.43
CA ALA A 278 0.82 11.02 -3.45
C ALA A 278 1.05 9.63 -4.07
N VAL A 279 0.09 9.10 -4.85
CA VAL A 279 0.23 7.81 -5.52
C VAL A 279 1.35 7.85 -6.57
N TYR A 280 1.50 8.95 -7.31
CA TYR A 280 2.62 9.11 -8.25
C TYR A 280 3.97 9.18 -7.53
N ALA A 281 4.05 9.87 -6.40
CA ALA A 281 5.26 9.91 -5.59
C ALA A 281 5.64 8.52 -5.04
N VAL A 282 4.66 7.75 -4.56
CA VAL A 282 4.85 6.35 -4.13
C VAL A 282 5.31 5.48 -5.30
N SER A 283 4.72 5.69 -6.47
CA SER A 283 5.13 4.98 -7.68
C SER A 283 6.57 5.28 -8.09
N GLU A 284 7.02 6.53 -8.02
CA GLU A 284 8.41 6.91 -8.30
C GLU A 284 9.39 6.27 -7.30
N LEU A 285 8.99 6.17 -6.02
CA LEU A 285 9.76 5.47 -5.00
C LEU A 285 9.88 3.98 -5.30
N ILE A 286 8.76 3.33 -5.60
CA ILE A 286 8.73 1.91 -5.93
C ILE A 286 9.56 1.64 -7.19
N ASP A 287 9.41 2.45 -8.25
CA ASP A 287 10.22 2.36 -9.47
C ASP A 287 11.72 2.40 -9.14
N SER A 288 12.14 3.29 -8.22
CA SER A 288 13.54 3.42 -7.80
C SER A 288 14.05 2.21 -6.99
N ILE A 289 13.17 1.46 -6.33
CA ILE A 289 13.49 0.24 -5.58
C ILE A 289 13.50 -0.99 -6.50
N VAL A 290 12.52 -1.08 -7.42
CA VAL A 290 12.33 -2.26 -8.28
C VAL A 290 13.22 -2.25 -9.52
N ALA A 291 13.70 -1.08 -9.95
CA ALA A 291 14.55 -0.95 -11.11
C ALA A 291 15.80 -1.84 -10.96
N PRO A 292 16.21 -2.56 -12.02
CA PRO A 292 17.47 -3.28 -12.01
C PRO A 292 18.60 -2.30 -11.69
N GLN A 293 19.30 -2.53 -10.58
CA GLN A 293 20.54 -1.83 -10.30
C GLN A 293 21.48 -2.14 -11.48
N VAL A 294 21.93 -1.10 -12.18
CA VAL A 294 22.93 -1.27 -13.23
C VAL A 294 24.23 -1.57 -12.51
N ASP A 295 24.74 -2.79 -12.65
CA ASP A 295 26.08 -3.13 -12.18
C ASP A 295 27.06 -2.16 -12.88
N THR A 296 27.61 -1.22 -12.11
CA THR A 296 28.71 -0.35 -12.52
C THR A 296 30.03 -0.96 -12.12
#